data_AF-A0A645JC22-F1
#
_entry.id   AF-A0A645JC22-F1
#
_cell.length_a   1.000
_cell.length_b   1.000
_cell.length_c   1.000
_cell.angle_alpha   90.00
_cell.angle_beta   90.00
_cell.angle_gamma   90.00
#
_symmetry.space_group_name_H-M   'P 1'
#
loop_
_entity.id
_entity.type
_entity.pdbx_description
1 polymer ?
#
loop_
_entity_poly.entity_id
_entity_poly.type
_entity_poly.pdbx_seq_one_letter_code
_entity_poly.pdbx_strand_id
1 'polypeptide(L)' 'MAREEAIILDCCYTGKVFRGMIEMIEKGEIPKQKNVMLLHTGGLPGIFSEIHEQAMQQELWQDNIKEFSL' A
#
# COMPACT_ATOMS: atom_id res chain seq x y z
N MET A 1 -6.36 0.59 4.96
CA MET A 1 -6.47 1.56 3.86
C MET A 1 -7.31 0.97 2.73
N ALA A 2 -6.75 0.28 1.73
CA ALA A 2 -7.52 -0.22 0.58
C ALA A 2 -8.83 -0.98 0.91
N ARG A 3 -8.78 -1.91 1.88
CA ARG A 3 -9.94 -2.72 2.27
C ARG A 3 -11.05 -1.94 3.00
N GLU A 4 -10.68 -0.91 3.74
CA GLU A 4 -11.60 -0.16 4.62
C GLU A 4 -12.07 1.15 3.98
N GLU A 5 -11.19 1.81 3.21
CA GLU A 5 -11.36 3.19 2.74
C GLU A 5 -11.33 3.31 1.20
N ALA A 6 -11.15 2.19 0.48
CA ALA A 6 -10.97 2.17 -0.98
C ALA A 6 -9.82 3.05 -1.54
N ILE A 7 -8.86 3.42 -0.69
CA ILE A 7 -7.65 4.16 -1.09
C ILE A 7 -6.49 3.17 -1.31
N ILE A 8 -5.98 3.11 -2.54
CA ILE A 8 -4.86 2.23 -2.90
C ILE A 8 -3.53 2.94 -2.69
N LEU A 9 -2.63 2.31 -1.92
CA LEU A 9 -1.28 2.80 -1.68
C LEU A 9 -0.28 1.95 -2.46
N ASP A 10 0.79 2.57 -2.95
CA ASP A 10 1.87 1.87 -3.65
C ASP A 10 2.85 1.20 -2.69
N CYS A 11 3.53 0.14 -3.17
CA CYS A 11 4.49 -0.64 -2.39
C CYS A 11 5.85 0.06 -2.20
N CYS A 12 6.17 1.08 -3.00
CA CYS A 12 7.46 1.76 -2.95
C CYS A 12 7.49 2.92 -1.94
N TYR A 13 6.41 3.72 -1.86
CA TYR A 13 6.38 4.97 -1.11
C TYR A 13 5.20 5.07 -0.13
N THR A 14 3.99 5.28 -0.63
CA THR A 14 2.82 5.67 0.18
C THR A 14 2.37 4.57 1.13
N GLY A 15 2.53 3.29 0.74
CA GLY A 15 2.31 2.16 1.64
C GLY A 15 3.29 2.13 2.82
N LYS A 16 4.57 2.47 2.58
CA LYS A 16 5.59 2.54 3.64
C LYS A 16 5.33 3.70 4.59
N VAL A 17 4.97 4.88 4.06
CA VAL A 17 4.60 6.04 4.88
C VAL A 17 3.40 5.72 5.76
N PHE A 18 2.36 5.08 5.19
CA PHE A 18 1.19 4.68 5.95
C PHE A 18 1.54 3.66 7.05
N ARG A 19 2.38 2.66 6.75
CA ARG A 19 2.83 1.68 7.75
C ARG A 19 3.59 2.36 8.88
N GLY A 20 4.54 3.25 8.56
CA GLY A 20 5.28 4.01 9.57
C GLY A 20 4.38 4.87 10.44
N MET A 21 3.39 5.54 9.86
CA MET A 21 2.39 6.32 10.61
C MET A 21 1.60 5.45 11.60
N ILE A 22 1.16 4.26 11.18
CA ILE A 22 0.47 3.31 12.07
C ILE A 22 1.38 2.88 13.21
N GLU A 23 2.65 2.55 12.93
CA GLU A 23 3.62 2.17 13.97
C GLU A 23 3.85 3.30 14.99
N MET A 24 3.93 4.55 14.54
CA MET A 24 4.07 5.71 15.43
C MET A 24 2.82 5.90 16.33
N ILE A 25 1.62 5.61 15.82
CA ILE A 25 0.39 5.63 16.60
C ILE A 25 0.38 4.49 17.64
N GLU A 26 0.76 3.28 17.23
CA GLU A 26 0.83 2.09 18.11
C GLU A 26 1.82 2.29 19.26
N LYS A 27 2.97 2.93 18.97
CA LYS A 27 3.99 3.27 19.98
C LYS A 27 3.64 4.48 20.83
N GLY A 28 2.57 5.21 20.48
CA GLY A 28 2.17 6.43 21.18
C GLY A 28 3.05 7.66 20.90
N GLU A 29 3.94 7.59 19.90
CA GLU A 29 4.71 8.74 19.42
C GLU A 29 3.79 9.80 18.80
N ILE A 30 2.73 9.34 18.12
CA ILE A 30 1.57 10.17 17.78
C ILE A 30 0.52 9.97 18.89
N PRO A 31 0.18 11.02 19.67
CA PRO A 31 -0.76 10.87 20.78
C PRO A 31 -2.16 10.50 20.30
N LYS A 32 -2.86 9.69 21.11
CA LYS A 32 -4.28 9.40 20.89
C LYS A 32 -5.08 10.71 20.83
N GLN A 33 -6.19 10.69 20.08
CA GLN A 33 -7.12 11.82 19.94
C GLN A 33 -6.49 13.08 19.30
N LYS A 34 -5.43 12.91 18.50
CA LYS A 34 -4.87 13.95 17.65
C LYS A 34 -5.24 13.68 16.19
N ASN A 35 -5.49 14.74 15.45
CA ASN A 35 -5.70 14.67 14.01
C ASN A 35 -4.35 14.51 13.31
N VAL A 36 -4.29 13.59 12.34
CA VAL A 36 -3.11 13.34 11.51
C VAL A 36 -3.53 13.44 10.06
N MET A 37 -2.72 14.14 9.25
CA MET A 37 -2.94 14.25 7.82
C MET A 37 -1.89 13.40 7.09
N LEU A 38 -2.35 12.32 6.46
CA LEU A 38 -1.52 11.55 5.54
C LEU A 38 -1.56 12.20 4.15
N LEU A 39 -0.41 12.66 3.65
CA LEU A 39 -0.31 13.15 2.28
C LEU A 39 -0.11 11.97 1.32
N HIS A 40 -1.16 11.58 0.61
CA HIS A 40 -1.08 10.53 -0.40
C HIS A 40 -0.48 11.08 -1.70
N THR A 41 0.83 10.87 -1.90
CA THR A 41 1.61 11.40 -3.02
C THR A 41 1.45 10.61 -4.34
N GLY A 42 0.48 9.71 -4.45
CA GLY A 42 0.27 8.87 -5.63
C GLY A 42 1.08 7.57 -5.62
N GLY A 43 1.65 7.18 -6.77
CA GLY A 43 2.43 5.94 -6.94
C GLY A 43 1.66 4.74 -7.51
N LEU A 44 0.33 4.86 -7.65
CA LEU A 44 -0.55 3.79 -8.15
C LEU A 44 -0.09 3.14 -9.47
N PRO A 45 0.35 3.88 -10.51
CA PRO A 45 0.80 3.25 -11.76
C PRO A 45 1.97 2.28 -11.55
N GLY A 46 2.81 2.51 -10.53
CA GLY A 46 3.95 1.65 -10.23
C GLY A 46 3.56 0.24 -9.79
N ILE A 47 2.34 0.03 -9.28
CA ILE A 47 1.82 -1.28 -8.91
C ILE A 47 1.69 -2.19 -10.14
N PHE A 48 1.38 -1.61 -11.30
CA PHE A 48 1.19 -2.31 -12.57
C PHE A 48 2.45 -2.31 -13.44
N SER A 49 3.63 -2.06 -12.86
CA SER A 49 4.88 -2.32 -13.55
C SER A 49 5.11 -3.83 -13.61
N GLU A 50 5.74 -4.31 -14.69
CA GLU A 50 5.99 -5.74 -14.90
C GLU A 50 6.61 -6.43 -13.68
N ILE A 51 7.63 -5.81 -13.08
CA ILE A 51 8.33 -6.36 -11.91
C ILE A 51 7.42 -6.47 -10.69
N HIS A 52 6.66 -5.42 -10.37
CA HIS A 52 5.79 -5.43 -9.20
C HIS A 52 4.57 -6.32 -9.42
N GLU A 53 3.99 -6.31 -10.61
CA GLU A 53 2.90 -7.19 -11.00
C GLU A 53 3.30 -8.66 -10.85
N GLN A 54 4.42 -9.07 -11.47
CA GLN A 54 4.91 -10.45 -11.38
C GLN A 54 5.18 -10.86 -9.92
N ALA A 55 5.80 -9.99 -9.13
CA ALA A 55 6.06 -10.27 -7.71
C ALA A 55 4.75 -10.46 -6.90
N MET A 56 3.76 -9.59 -7.09
CA MET A 56 2.47 -9.71 -6.41
C MET A 56 1.66 -10.91 -6.90
N GLN A 57 1.69 -11.20 -8.20
CA GLN A 57 1.03 -12.37 -8.76
C GLN A 57 1.65 -13.66 -8.20
N GLN A 58 2.98 -13.71 -8.10
CA GLN A 58 3.66 -14.83 -7.46
C GLN A 58 3.31 -14.93 -5.98
N GLU A 59 3.17 -13.85 -5.23
CA GLU A 59 2.81 -13.94 -3.80
C GLU A 59 1.35 -14.37 -3.59
N LEU A 60 0.42 -13.79 -4.35
CA LEU A 60 -1.03 -13.87 -4.10
C LEU A 60 -1.72 -14.97 -4.91
N TRP A 61 -1.16 -15.39 -6.05
CA TRP A 61 -1.77 -16.32 -7.01
C TRP A 61 -0.79 -17.43 -7.45
N GLN A 62 0.03 -17.96 -6.53
CA GLN A 62 1.04 -19.02 -6.79
C GLN A 62 0.53 -20.16 -7.70
N ASP A 63 -0.72 -20.58 -7.54
CA ASP A 63 -1.32 -21.70 -8.28
C ASP A 63 -2.16 -21.29 -9.50
N ASN A 64 -2.31 -19.99 -9.79
CA ASN A 64 -3.18 -19.45 -10.85
C ASN A 64 -2.70 -18.06 -11.33
N ILE A 65 -1.46 -17.99 -11.82
CA ILE A 65 -0.94 -16.79 -12.48
C ILE A 65 -1.85 -16.49 -13.69
N LYS A 66 -2.46 -15.31 -13.68
CA LYS A 66 -3.35 -14.86 -14.76
C LYS A 66 -2.62 -13.80 -15.57
N GLU A 67 -2.44 -14.06 -16.86
CA GLU A 67 -2.10 -13.00 -17.80
C GLU A 67 -3.30 -12.06 -17.93
N PHE A 68 -3.13 -10.81 -17.50
CA PHE A 68 -4.06 -9.74 -17.76
C PHE A 68 -3.53 -8.95 -18.95
N SER A 69 -4.12 -9.16 -20.13
CA SER A 69 -3.91 -8.29 -21.28
C SER A 69 -4.98 -7.18 -21.29
N LEU A 70 -4.54 -5.93 -21.42
CA LEU A 70 -5.38 -4.76 -21.69
C LEU A 70 -5.55 -4.55 -23.18
#